data_AF-A0AAV6G953-F1
#
_entry.id   AF-A0AAV6G953-F1
#
_cell.length_a   1.000
_cell.length_b   1.000
_cell.length_c   1.000
_cell.angle_alpha   90.00
_cell.angle_beta   90.00
_cell.angle_gamma   90.00
#
_symmetry.space_group_name_H-M   'P 1'
#
loop_
_entity.id
_entity.type
_entity.pdbx_description
1 polymer ?
#
loop_
_entity_poly.entity_id
_entity_poly.type
_entity_poly.pdbx_seq_one_letter_code
_entity_poly.pdbx_strand_id
1 'polypeptide(L)'
;MKRLLVLLALLHWVKTSSSKIKCITSRRADNLMKGWLHGTAPPNVVPSYPDYANRSISPWLYREDKDQDRFPSIIYFAKCKYKGCIIDGVEDKSLNSVAVYRFQMVLKRKRCLFKRKQYYFE
;
A
#
# COMPACT_ATOMS: atom_id res chain seq x y z
N MET A 1 -35.81 -37.73 -22.36
CA MET A 1 -35.55 -36.32 -22.77
C MET A 1 -35.17 -35.35 -21.62
N LYS A 2 -35.35 -35.70 -20.33
CA LYS A 2 -35.03 -34.78 -19.21
C LYS A 2 -33.56 -34.77 -18.74
N ARG A 3 -32.78 -35.82 -19.05
CA ARG A 3 -31.37 -35.95 -18.62
C ARG A 3 -30.38 -35.09 -19.43
N LEU A 4 -30.72 -34.73 -20.68
CA LEU A 4 -29.86 -33.92 -21.54
C LEU A 4 -29.83 -32.43 -21.13
N LEU A 5 -30.93 -31.93 -20.54
CA LEU A 5 -31.07 -30.54 -20.10
C LEU A 5 -30.21 -30.20 -18.88
N VAL A 6 -29.95 -31.17 -18.00
CA VAL A 6 -29.14 -30.98 -16.78
C VAL A 6 -27.66 -30.81 -17.12
N LEU A 7 -27.15 -31.52 -18.12
CA LEU A 7 -25.75 -31.41 -18.57
C LEU A 7 -25.48 -30.07 -19.27
N LEU A 8 -26.44 -29.54 -20.02
CA LEU A 8 -26.34 -28.20 -20.61
C LEU A 8 -26.34 -27.11 -19.53
N ALA A 9 -27.15 -27.24 -18.48
CA ALA A 9 -27.14 -26.30 -17.37
C ALA A 9 -25.78 -26.26 -16.63
N LEU A 10 -25.12 -27.41 -16.46
CA LEU A 10 -23.78 -27.48 -15.87
C LEU A 10 -22.69 -26.90 -16.77
N LEU A 11 -22.75 -27.10 -18.09
CA LEU A 11 -21.83 -26.48 -19.04
C LEU A 11 -22.01 -24.95 -19.15
N HIS A 12 -23.24 -24.45 -18.98
CA HIS A 12 -23.51 -23.02 -18.97
C HIS A 12 -23.16 -22.33 -17.64
N TRP A 13 -23.12 -23.05 -16.51
CA TRP A 13 -22.78 -22.46 -15.21
C TRP A 13 -21.26 -22.25 -15.03
N VAL A 14 -20.42 -23.00 -15.76
CA VAL A 14 -18.95 -22.80 -15.72
C VAL A 14 -18.49 -21.47 -16.36
N LYS A 15 -19.39 -20.71 -17.00
CA LYS A 15 -19.14 -19.29 -17.32
C LYS A 15 -19.32 -18.40 -16.07
N THR A 16 -18.67 -18.77 -14.97
CA THR A 16 -18.48 -17.90 -13.81
C THR A 16 -17.62 -16.71 -14.23
N SER A 17 -18.30 -15.60 -14.49
CA SER A 17 -17.85 -14.21 -14.36
C SER A 17 -16.33 -14.01 -14.17
N SER A 18 -15.54 -14.18 -15.23
CA SER A 18 -14.20 -13.57 -15.26
C SER A 18 -14.42 -12.08 -15.51
N SER A 19 -14.40 -11.30 -14.44
CA SER A 19 -14.26 -9.84 -14.51
C SER A 19 -12.98 -9.55 -15.29
N LYS A 20 -13.10 -9.26 -16.60
CA LYS A 20 -11.95 -8.98 -17.46
C LYS A 20 -11.18 -7.80 -16.87
N ILE A 21 -9.91 -8.02 -16.53
CA ILE A 21 -9.01 -6.94 -16.08
C ILE A 21 -9.02 -5.82 -17.11
N LYS A 22 -9.48 -4.63 -16.71
CA LYS A 22 -9.64 -3.48 -17.59
C LYS A 22 -8.31 -2.74 -17.73
N CYS A 23 -7.56 -3.10 -18.76
CA CYS A 23 -6.35 -2.39 -19.16
C CYS A 23 -6.66 -0.97 -19.65
N ILE A 24 -5.88 0.01 -19.21
CA ILE A 24 -5.92 1.39 -19.64
C ILE A 24 -4.55 1.84 -20.17
N THR A 25 -4.53 2.92 -20.95
CA THR A 25 -3.28 3.47 -21.51
C THR A 25 -2.39 4.10 -20.44
N SER A 26 -1.07 4.16 -20.69
CA SER A 26 -0.11 4.84 -19.79
C SER A 26 -0.58 6.25 -19.43
N ARG A 27 -0.96 7.09 -20.41
CA ARG A 27 -1.42 8.46 -20.16
C ARG A 27 -2.61 8.50 -19.20
N ARG A 28 -3.57 7.57 -19.35
CA ARG A 28 -4.72 7.49 -18.44
C ARG A 28 -4.32 6.99 -17.05
N ALA A 29 -3.41 6.02 -16.96
CA ALA A 29 -2.88 5.53 -15.69
C ALA A 29 -2.11 6.62 -14.93
N ASP A 30 -1.27 7.39 -15.63
CA ASP A 30 -0.50 8.49 -15.06
C ASP A 30 -1.42 9.60 -14.54
N ASN A 31 -2.47 9.94 -15.29
CA ASN A 31 -3.46 10.91 -14.85
C ASN A 31 -4.26 10.43 -13.63
N LEU A 32 -4.61 9.14 -13.54
CA LEU A 32 -5.26 8.59 -12.36
C LEU A 32 -4.34 8.70 -11.15
N MET A 33 -3.09 8.23 -11.25
CA MET A 33 -2.11 8.33 -10.17
C MET A 33 -1.89 9.78 -9.71
N LYS A 34 -1.91 10.75 -10.65
CA LYS A 34 -1.83 12.18 -10.33
C LYS A 34 -3.11 12.76 -9.71
N GLY A 35 -4.29 12.31 -10.13
CA GLY A 35 -5.57 12.76 -9.60
C GLY A 35 -5.73 12.47 -8.11
N TRP A 36 -5.15 11.37 -7.63
CA TRP A 36 -5.11 11.03 -6.21
C TRP A 36 -4.06 11.82 -5.41
N LEU A 37 -3.06 12.43 -6.06
CA LEU A 37 -2.07 13.29 -5.40
C LEU A 37 -2.69 14.60 -4.87
N HIS A 38 -3.91 14.95 -5.26
CA HIS A 38 -4.62 16.12 -4.74
C HIS A 38 -5.39 15.85 -3.44
N GLY A 39 -5.36 14.62 -2.90
CA GLY A 39 -6.15 14.22 -1.74
C GLY A 39 -5.45 14.16 -0.39
N THR A 40 -4.11 14.18 -0.31
CA THR A 40 -3.42 14.02 0.99
C THR A 40 -2.04 14.66 0.95
N ALA A 41 -1.86 15.68 1.80
CA ALA A 41 -0.62 16.27 2.33
C ALA A 41 0.53 16.57 1.34
N PRO A 42 1.10 17.80 1.34
CA PRO A 42 2.29 18.12 0.58
C PRO A 42 3.39 17.05 0.75
N PRO A 43 4.21 16.78 -0.29
CA PRO A 43 5.29 15.79 -0.26
C PRO A 43 6.40 16.06 0.77
N ASN A 44 6.28 17.14 1.55
CA ASN A 44 7.17 17.54 2.62
C ASN A 44 6.49 17.64 3.99
N VAL A 45 5.26 17.12 4.17
CA VAL A 45 4.71 16.98 5.52
C VAL A 45 5.36 15.74 6.16
N VAL A 46 6.62 15.90 6.58
CA VAL A 46 7.02 15.34 7.87
C VAL A 46 5.91 15.78 8.82
N PRO A 47 5.24 14.88 9.57
CA PRO A 47 4.15 15.29 10.45
C PRO A 47 4.62 16.49 11.26
N SER A 48 4.08 17.68 10.97
CA SER A 48 4.31 18.90 11.74
C SER A 48 3.49 18.86 13.04
N TYR A 49 3.37 17.65 13.59
CA TYR A 49 2.66 17.27 14.79
C TYR A 49 3.75 17.05 15.84
N PRO A 50 3.55 17.43 17.10
CA PRO A 50 4.63 17.62 18.06
C PRO A 50 5.49 16.36 18.13
N ASP A 51 6.79 16.53 17.88
CA ASP A 51 7.78 15.49 17.57
C ASP A 51 7.76 14.30 18.54
N TYR A 52 6.80 13.38 18.36
CA TYR A 52 6.65 12.21 19.22
C TYR A 52 7.80 11.23 18.98
N ALA A 53 8.34 11.23 17.76
CA ALA A 53 9.46 10.40 17.38
C ALA A 53 10.69 10.69 18.25
N ASN A 54 10.95 11.95 18.59
CA ASN A 54 12.06 12.31 19.47
C ASN A 54 11.69 12.44 20.96
N ARG A 55 10.41 12.66 21.31
CA ARG A 55 9.97 12.82 22.71
C ARG A 55 9.43 11.54 23.36
N SER A 56 9.33 10.45 22.61
CA SER A 56 8.98 9.13 23.15
C SER A 56 10.13 8.57 24.00
N ILE A 57 9.81 7.80 25.05
CA ILE A 57 10.79 6.95 25.74
C ILE A 57 11.32 5.84 24.84
N SER A 58 10.62 5.50 23.76
CA SER A 58 11.05 4.56 22.73
C SER A 58 11.14 5.28 21.38
N PRO A 59 12.13 6.17 21.18
CA PRO A 59 12.16 7.06 20.03
C PRO A 59 12.40 6.28 18.73
N TRP A 60 11.94 6.84 17.61
CA TRP A 60 12.05 6.21 16.28
C TRP A 60 12.52 7.18 15.21
N LEU A 61 13.07 6.63 14.13
CA LEU A 61 13.38 7.32 12.89
C LEU A 61 12.35 6.93 11.82
N TYR A 62 12.13 7.80 10.85
CA TYR A 62 11.35 7.46 9.66
C TYR A 62 12.27 6.96 8.54
N ARG A 63 11.94 5.78 8.00
CA ARG A 63 12.51 5.27 6.74
C ARG A 63 11.52 5.53 5.62
N GLU A 64 11.96 6.20 4.57
CA GLU A 64 11.17 6.38 3.36
C GLU A 64 11.09 5.07 2.55
N ASP A 65 9.89 4.73 2.09
CA ASP A 65 9.61 3.63 1.17
C ASP A 65 8.92 4.17 -0.08
N LYS A 66 9.66 4.24 -1.19
CA LYS A 66 9.23 4.87 -2.44
C LYS A 66 8.94 3.84 -3.52
N ASP A 67 7.76 3.94 -4.12
CA ASP A 67 7.26 3.05 -5.15
C ASP A 67 6.38 3.83 -6.14
N GLN A 68 6.89 4.06 -7.35
CA GLN A 68 6.19 4.86 -8.37
C GLN A 68 4.96 4.17 -8.96
N ASP A 69 4.86 2.86 -8.78
CA ASP A 69 3.72 2.06 -9.23
C ASP A 69 2.71 1.85 -8.10
N ARG A 70 2.80 2.59 -6.98
CA ARG A 70 1.91 2.47 -5.83
C ARG A 70 1.35 3.84 -5.44
N PHE A 71 0.11 3.87 -4.97
CA PHE A 71 -0.47 5.04 -4.31
C PHE A 71 -0.79 4.71 -2.85
N PRO A 72 -0.30 5.49 -1.86
CA PRO A 72 0.66 6.60 -2.01
C PRO A 72 2.03 6.12 -2.53
N SER A 73 2.71 6.97 -3.29
CA SER A 73 4.01 6.64 -3.90
C SER A 73 5.16 6.67 -2.90
N ILE A 74 4.97 7.35 -1.77
CA ILE A 74 5.91 7.40 -0.65
C ILE A 74 5.14 7.00 0.61
N ILE A 75 5.70 6.05 1.37
CA ILE A 75 5.21 5.64 2.69
C ILE A 75 6.37 5.71 3.67
N TYR A 76 6.18 6.36 4.82
CA TYR A 76 7.18 6.41 5.88
C TYR A 76 6.95 5.30 6.90
N PHE A 77 7.98 4.48 7.14
CA PHE A 77 7.97 3.43 8.15
C PHE A 77 8.77 3.88 9.38
N ALA A 78 8.18 3.72 10.57
CA ALA A 78 8.90 3.96 11.82
C ALA A 78 9.91 2.82 12.08
N LYS A 79 11.11 3.19 12.50
CA LYS A 79 12.17 2.27 12.95
C LYS A 79 12.64 2.70 14.33
N CYS A 80 12.53 1.82 15.32
CA CYS A 80 13.05 2.07 16.66
C CYS A 80 14.53 2.50 16.58
N LYS A 81 14.85 3.60 17.26
CA LYS A 81 16.21 4.17 17.28
C LYS A 81 17.13 3.38 18.21
N TYR A 82 16.58 2.87 19.31
CA TYR A 82 17.28 2.08 20.33
C TYR A 82 16.64 0.70 20.49
N LYS A 83 17.35 -0.22 21.17
CA LYS A 83 16.77 -1.52 21.54
C LYS A 83 16.01 -1.40 22.86
N GLY A 84 16.55 -0.67 23.82
CA GLY A 84 15.92 -0.33 25.09
C GLY A 84 15.03 0.91 25.02
N CYS A 85 14.63 1.42 26.17
CA CYS A 85 13.91 2.69 26.31
C CYS A 85 14.82 3.77 26.92
N ILE A 86 14.57 5.04 26.64
CA ILE A 86 15.28 6.18 27.20
C ILE A 86 14.59 6.61 28.49
N ILE A 87 15.31 6.50 29.60
CA ILE A 87 14.91 6.97 30.94
C ILE A 87 15.98 7.95 31.40
N ASP A 88 15.57 9.17 31.74
CA ASP A 88 16.48 10.27 32.15
C ASP A 88 17.67 10.50 31.19
N GLY A 89 17.43 10.30 29.89
CA GLY A 89 18.42 10.51 28.83
C GLY A 89 19.36 9.31 28.57
N VAL A 90 19.23 8.21 29.32
CA VAL A 90 20.05 7.00 29.18
C VAL A 90 19.22 5.84 28.66
N GLU A 91 19.80 4.99 27.80
CA GLU A 91 19.14 3.77 27.36
C GLU A 91 19.12 2.71 28.47
N ASP A 92 17.93 2.41 28.97
CA ASP A 92 17.65 1.26 29.82
C ASP A 92 17.33 0.03 28.95
N LYS A 93 18.24 -0.94 28.98
CA LYS A 93 18.16 -2.21 28.23
C LYS A 93 17.36 -3.30 28.93
N SER A 94 16.85 -3.05 30.14
CA SER A 94 15.86 -3.94 30.79
C SER A 94 14.48 -3.82 30.16
N LEU A 95 14.21 -2.71 29.46
CA LEU A 95 13.00 -2.45 28.68
C LEU A 95 13.26 -2.66 27.18
N ASN A 96 12.19 -2.64 26.39
CA ASN A 96 12.26 -2.86 24.94
C ASN A 96 11.52 -1.78 24.15
N SER A 97 12.21 -1.19 23.19
CA SER A 97 11.59 -0.45 22.08
C SER A 97 11.10 -1.44 21.03
N VAL A 98 9.78 -1.57 20.88
CA VAL A 98 9.16 -2.48 19.91
C VAL A 98 8.38 -1.71 18.85
N ALA A 99 8.48 -2.15 17.61
CA ALA A 99 7.76 -1.53 16.50
C ALA A 99 6.27 -1.89 16.58
N VAL A 100 5.41 -0.90 16.35
CA VAL A 100 3.95 -1.09 16.24
C VAL A 100 3.58 -1.12 14.75
N TYR A 101 2.94 -2.22 14.34
CA TYR A 101 2.56 -2.43 12.95
C TYR A 101 1.07 -2.15 12.73
N ARG A 102 0.75 -1.62 11.55
CA ARG A 102 -0.63 -1.40 11.09
C ARG A 102 -0.75 -1.73 9.61
N PHE A 103 -1.90 -2.25 9.22
CA PHE A 103 -2.21 -2.48 7.81
C PHE A 103 -2.63 -1.16 7.15
N GLN A 104 -2.18 -0.97 5.91
CA GLN A 104 -2.60 0.14 5.07
C GLN A 104 -2.89 -0.40 3.68
N MET A 105 -4.08 -0.07 3.16
CA MET A 105 -4.43 -0.36 1.78
C MET A 105 -3.65 0.58 0.86
N VAL A 106 -3.14 0.02 -0.22
CA VAL A 106 -2.40 0.73 -1.27
C VAL A 106 -2.95 0.32 -2.62
N LEU A 107 -2.97 1.24 -3.57
CA LEU A 107 -3.34 0.93 -4.94
C LEU A 107 -2.07 0.66 -5.75
N LYS A 108 -1.97 -0.50 -6.40
CA LYS A 108 -0.78 -0.90 -7.17
C LYS A 108 -1.07 -0.92 -8.67
N ARG A 109 -0.27 -0.19 -9.43
CA ARG A 109 -0.21 -0.23 -10.90
C ARG A 109 0.53 -1.47 -11.35
N LYS A 110 -0.09 -2.24 -12.25
CA LYS A 110 0.49 -3.44 -12.87
C LYS A 110 0.45 -3.32 -14.39
N ARG A 111 1.44 -3.89 -15.07
CA ARG A 111 1.47 -3.97 -16.54
C ARG A 111 0.50 -5.04 -17.02
N CYS A 112 -0.25 -4.74 -18.08
CA CYS A 112 -1.07 -5.74 -18.74
C CYS A 112 -0.20 -6.70 -19.55
N LEU A 113 -0.48 -8.00 -19.41
CA LEU A 113 0.16 -9.02 -20.25
C LEU A 113 -0.29 -8.81 -21.71
N PHE A 114 0.66 -8.97 -22.64
CA PHE A 114 0.45 -8.89 -24.10
C PHE A 114 -0.05 -7.54 -24.65
N LYS A 115 -0.21 -6.50 -23.83
CA LYS A 115 -0.58 -5.14 -24.27
C LYS A 115 0.52 -4.14 -23.92
N ARG A 116 1.26 -3.68 -24.92
CA ARG A 116 2.37 -2.72 -24.72
C ARG A 116 1.82 -1.41 -24.14
N LYS A 117 2.51 -0.87 -23.12
CA LYS A 117 2.21 0.43 -22.49
C LYS A 117 0.77 0.57 -21.95
N GLN A 118 0.16 -0.55 -21.55
CA GLN A 118 -1.12 -0.56 -20.86
C GLN A 118 -1.01 -1.14 -19.45
N TYR A 119 -1.85 -0.65 -18.56
CA TYR A 119 -1.80 -0.93 -17.13
C TYR A 119 -3.19 -1.20 -16.57
N TYR A 120 -3.24 -1.89 -15.43
CA TYR A 120 -4.42 -1.97 -14.57
C TYR A 120 -4.00 -1.67 -13.12
N PHE A 121 -4.98 -1.53 -12.25
CA PHE A 121 -4.77 -1.31 -10.83
C PHE A 121 -5.42 -2.42 -10.02
N GLU A 122 -4.75 -2.80 -8.93
CA GLU A 122 -5.22 -3.74 -7.91
C GLU A 122 -4.86 -3.23 -6.51
#